data_AF-W2T7M7-F1
#
_entry.id   AF-W2T7M7-F1
#
_cell.length_a   1.000
_cell.length_b   1.000
_cell.length_c   1.000
_cell.angle_alpha   90.00
_cell.angle_beta   90.00
_cell.angle_gamma   90.00
#
_symmetry.space_group_name_H-M   'P 1'
#
loop_
_entity.id
_entity.type
_entity.pdbx_description
1 polymer ?
#
loop_
_entity_poly.entity_id
_entity_poly.type
_entity_poly.pdbx_seq_one_letter_code
_entity_poly.pdbx_strand_id
1 'polypeptide(L)'
;FDESNIALDAEIIIQDHSAAHWLDFRNNHPVDVTLWCLHHLHGFLELIFGMKVRVSGDEIEYDKPALIIMNHRTRLDWMYMWSALYQMNPWLITSNKISLKAQLQNLPGAGFGMSASHFLFLQRNMEKDAVTFDTAIDYYKSMNNNYQLLLFPEGTDKSPWTTTKSLEYAKKNGLKQLKHLLYPRVAGFYHLLTKMREANFVTYIYDITIAYPHNIVQSEIDLVLKGDAPREVHFHVKKISVNDVPRNEPDCGRWLNEFEKFFPLLWLQKEACLEEYYSEPKPCNRRFPIEKGQRVWKNTHEPAKVAIVKRFSFCFWVFVVSVVAYHLLFLRPLQLLILYFIICFFIIKFLYGTLDQFVIYRWRQSLKS
;
A
#
# COMPACT_ATOMS: atom_id res chain seq x y z
N PHE A 1 -40.35 21.39 -10.04
CA PHE A 1 -40.22 21.59 -11.49
C PHE A 1 -39.01 22.47 -11.75
N ASP A 2 -37.84 21.87 -11.86
CA ASP A 2 -37.21 21.71 -13.18
C ASP A 2 -36.18 20.58 -13.08
N GLU A 3 -36.59 19.36 -13.46
CA GLU A 3 -35.74 18.16 -13.44
C GLU A 3 -34.66 18.19 -14.55
N SER A 4 -34.64 19.24 -15.39
CA SER A 4 -33.70 19.39 -16.50
C SER A 4 -32.33 19.96 -16.09
N ASN A 5 -32.21 20.66 -14.97
CA ASN A 5 -30.93 21.27 -14.54
C ASN A 5 -30.02 20.33 -13.74
N ILE A 6 -30.55 19.26 -13.13
CA ILE A 6 -29.73 18.28 -12.39
C ILE A 6 -29.03 17.31 -13.36
N ALA A 7 -29.63 17.08 -14.53
CA ALA A 7 -29.02 16.25 -15.58
C ALA A 7 -27.81 16.95 -16.23
N LEU A 8 -27.89 18.27 -16.47
CA LEU A 8 -26.77 19.03 -17.06
C LEU A 8 -25.56 19.15 -16.12
N ASP A 9 -25.77 19.32 -14.81
CA ASP A 9 -24.64 19.37 -13.85
C ASP A 9 -23.95 18.00 -13.68
N ALA A 10 -24.70 16.90 -13.86
CA ALA A 10 -24.12 15.55 -13.89
C ALA A 10 -23.41 15.22 -15.22
N GLU A 11 -23.88 15.79 -16.33
CA GLU A 11 -23.26 15.61 -17.66
C GLU A 11 -21.95 16.41 -17.79
N ILE A 12 -21.87 17.59 -17.15
CA ILE A 12 -20.64 18.41 -17.12
C ILE A 12 -19.54 17.73 -16.28
N ILE A 13 -19.88 17.01 -15.20
CA ILE A 13 -18.89 16.27 -14.39
C ILE A 13 -18.38 15.00 -15.10
N ILE A 14 -19.14 14.45 -16.05
CA ILE A 14 -18.76 13.25 -16.83
C ILE A 14 -17.95 13.62 -18.08
N GLN A 15 -18.05 14.86 -18.59
CA GLN A 15 -17.35 15.28 -19.80
C GLN A 15 -15.89 15.75 -19.60
N ASP A 16 -15.47 16.16 -18.39
CA ASP A 16 -14.18 16.88 -18.25
C ASP A 16 -12.96 16.02 -17.82
N HIS A 17 -13.14 14.72 -17.54
CA HIS A 17 -12.02 13.80 -17.35
C HIS A 17 -12.26 12.51 -18.13
N SER A 18 -11.96 12.63 -19.43
CA SER A 18 -12.09 11.60 -20.46
C SER A 18 -11.88 10.17 -19.96
N ALA A 19 -12.90 9.35 -20.17
CA ALA A 19 -12.83 7.88 -20.10
C ALA A 19 -11.75 7.27 -21.03
N ALA A 20 -11.09 8.08 -21.86
CA ALA A 20 -10.00 7.69 -22.74
C ALA A 20 -8.69 7.36 -22.01
N HIS A 21 -8.47 7.86 -20.80
CA HIS A 21 -7.22 7.61 -20.07
C HIS A 21 -7.17 6.23 -19.37
N TRP A 22 -8.31 5.55 -19.23
CA TRP A 22 -8.40 4.19 -18.65
C TRP A 22 -7.83 3.09 -19.55
N LEU A 23 -7.62 3.39 -20.84
CA LEU A 23 -7.15 2.44 -21.86
C LEU A 23 -5.82 2.87 -22.51
N ASP A 24 -5.15 3.90 -21.96
CA ASP A 24 -3.86 4.34 -22.53
C ASP A 24 -2.72 3.41 -22.10
N PHE A 25 -2.49 2.38 -22.92
CA PHE A 25 -1.38 1.42 -22.80
C PHE A 25 0.00 2.03 -23.14
N ARG A 26 0.12 3.34 -23.41
CA ARG A 26 1.38 3.96 -23.85
C ARG A 26 2.39 4.25 -22.74
N ASN A 27 1.97 4.29 -21.48
CA ASN A 27 2.89 4.45 -20.37
C ASN A 27 3.41 3.08 -19.95
N ASN A 28 4.72 2.87 -20.12
CA ASN A 28 5.53 1.67 -19.81
C ASN A 28 5.49 1.21 -18.33
N HIS A 29 4.38 1.38 -17.62
CA HIS A 29 4.13 0.64 -16.40
C HIS A 29 3.93 -0.83 -16.77
N PRO A 30 4.36 -1.79 -15.93
CA PRO A 30 3.95 -3.18 -16.09
C PRO A 30 2.46 -3.30 -15.71
N VAL A 31 1.60 -2.67 -16.53
CA VAL A 31 0.14 -2.72 -16.44
C VAL A 31 -0.30 -4.18 -16.34
N ASP A 32 0.40 -5.08 -17.01
CA ASP A 32 0.17 -6.53 -17.01
C ASP A 32 0.39 -7.18 -15.63
N VAL A 33 1.47 -6.82 -14.93
CA VAL A 33 1.80 -7.35 -13.59
C VAL A 33 0.85 -6.74 -12.56
N THR A 34 0.53 -5.46 -12.70
CA THR A 34 -0.43 -4.81 -11.80
C THR A 34 -1.85 -5.34 -12.02
N LEU A 35 -2.31 -5.53 -13.26
CA LEU A 35 -3.59 -6.18 -13.59
C LEU A 35 -3.64 -7.61 -13.04
N TRP A 36 -2.53 -8.35 -13.13
CA TRP A 36 -2.40 -9.67 -12.52
C TRP A 36 -2.56 -9.62 -11.00
N CYS A 37 -1.84 -8.75 -10.28
CA CYS A 37 -1.99 -8.59 -8.82
C CYS A 37 -3.38 -8.05 -8.42
N LEU A 38 -3.93 -7.12 -9.21
CA LEU A 38 -5.23 -6.48 -9.03
C LEU A 38 -6.37 -7.48 -9.09
N HIS A 39 -6.54 -8.17 -10.23
CA HIS A 39 -7.71 -9.01 -10.46
C HIS A 39 -7.72 -10.26 -9.60
N HIS A 40 -6.54 -10.82 -9.31
CA HIS A 40 -6.47 -11.97 -8.42
C HIS A 40 -6.70 -11.56 -6.98
N LEU A 41 -6.00 -10.55 -6.44
CA LEU A 41 -6.08 -10.29 -5.01
C LEU A 41 -7.37 -9.57 -4.61
N HIS A 42 -7.79 -8.58 -5.40
CA HIS A 42 -9.07 -7.89 -5.18
C HIS A 42 -10.25 -8.83 -5.46
N GLY A 43 -10.22 -9.57 -6.58
CA GLY A 43 -11.24 -10.57 -6.89
C GLY A 43 -11.31 -11.67 -5.84
N PHE A 44 -10.19 -12.15 -5.31
CA PHE A 44 -10.14 -13.15 -4.26
C PHE A 44 -10.68 -12.62 -2.92
N LEU A 45 -10.24 -11.43 -2.49
CA LEU A 45 -10.70 -10.86 -1.22
C LEU A 45 -12.18 -10.46 -1.25
N GLU A 46 -12.68 -9.93 -2.37
CA GLU A 46 -14.07 -9.45 -2.46
C GLU A 46 -15.05 -10.50 -2.98
N LEU A 47 -14.70 -11.28 -4.02
CA LEU A 47 -15.63 -12.24 -4.63
C LEU A 47 -15.65 -13.58 -3.87
N ILE A 48 -14.51 -14.04 -3.36
CA ILE A 48 -14.45 -15.31 -2.61
C ILE A 48 -14.74 -15.07 -1.14
N PHE A 49 -14.06 -14.09 -0.52
CA PHE A 49 -14.22 -13.85 0.92
C PHE A 49 -15.30 -12.83 1.28
N GLY A 50 -15.87 -12.12 0.31
CA GLY A 50 -16.93 -11.14 0.59
C GLY A 50 -16.46 -9.94 1.42
N MET A 51 -15.15 -9.66 1.46
CA MET A 51 -14.57 -8.54 2.20
C MET A 51 -15.10 -7.23 1.64
N LYS A 52 -15.63 -6.37 2.51
CA LYS A 52 -16.05 -5.01 2.14
C LYS A 52 -14.97 -4.02 2.51
N VAL A 53 -14.65 -3.10 1.61
CA VAL A 53 -13.72 -2.01 1.91
C VAL A 53 -14.45 -0.69 1.83
N ARG A 54 -14.26 0.13 2.86
CA ARG A 54 -14.75 1.50 2.93
C ARG A 54 -13.56 2.43 3.09
N VAL A 55 -13.50 3.44 2.25
CA VAL A 55 -12.46 4.47 2.30
C VAL A 55 -13.12 5.81 2.53
N SER A 56 -12.53 6.63 3.39
CA SER A 56 -13.00 7.98 3.70
C SER A 56 -11.82 8.94 3.73
N GLY A 57 -12.06 10.21 3.44
CA GLY A 57 -11.04 11.25 3.56
C GLY A 57 -10.66 11.88 2.22
N ASP A 58 -9.39 12.25 2.11
CA ASP A 58 -8.83 12.93 0.94
C ASP A 58 -8.40 11.93 -0.16
N GLU A 59 -8.49 12.37 -1.42
CA GLU A 59 -8.06 11.57 -2.57
C GLU A 59 -6.54 11.59 -2.74
N ILE A 60 -5.95 10.44 -3.05
CA ILE A 60 -4.52 10.31 -3.33
C ILE A 60 -4.26 10.69 -4.79
N GLU A 61 -3.40 11.67 -5.00
CA GLU A 61 -3.03 12.17 -6.33
C GLU A 61 -2.03 11.21 -6.99
N TYR A 62 -2.45 10.62 -8.12
CA TYR A 62 -1.63 9.70 -8.91
C TYR A 62 -0.50 10.42 -9.67
N ASP A 63 -0.75 11.65 -10.11
CA ASP A 63 0.14 12.48 -10.92
C ASP A 63 1.30 13.10 -10.11
N LYS A 64 1.38 12.86 -8.80
CA LYS A 64 2.42 13.42 -7.93
C LYS A 64 3.08 12.37 -7.05
N PRO A 65 4.40 12.49 -6.81
CA PRO A 65 5.08 11.59 -5.91
C PRO A 65 4.69 11.92 -4.46
N ALA A 66 4.41 10.90 -3.68
CA ALA A 66 3.91 11.07 -2.32
C ALA A 66 4.41 9.97 -1.38
N LEU A 67 4.46 10.29 -0.09
CA LEU A 67 4.74 9.33 0.97
C LEU A 67 3.43 8.99 1.68
N ILE A 68 3.06 7.72 1.67
CA ILE A 68 1.91 7.18 2.40
C ILE A 68 2.43 6.60 3.72
N ILE A 69 1.86 7.04 4.84
CA ILE A 69 2.13 6.47 6.16
C ILE A 69 0.86 5.81 6.70
N MET A 70 0.98 4.57 7.19
CA MET A 70 -0.17 3.82 7.70
C MET A 70 0.15 3.14 9.04
N ASN A 71 -0.84 3.04 9.92
CA ASN A 71 -0.71 2.19 11.11
C ASN A 71 -0.72 0.70 10.73
N HIS A 72 -0.06 -0.14 11.53
CA HIS A 72 0.19 -1.54 11.18
C HIS A 72 -0.46 -2.52 12.17
N ARG A 73 -1.67 -2.94 11.86
CA ARG A 73 -2.51 -3.82 12.67
C ARG A 73 -2.32 -5.30 12.36
N THR A 74 -2.07 -5.65 11.09
CA THR A 74 -1.95 -7.04 10.62
C THR A 74 -0.92 -7.14 9.51
N ARG A 75 -0.37 -8.33 9.27
CA ARG A 75 0.59 -8.56 8.16
C ARG A 75 -0.02 -8.34 6.77
N LEU A 76 -1.34 -8.34 6.68
CA LEU A 76 -2.12 -8.26 5.45
C LEU A 76 -2.61 -6.84 5.14
N ASP A 77 -2.32 -5.85 6.00
CA ASP A 77 -2.83 -4.48 5.84
C ASP A 77 -2.51 -3.88 4.47
N TRP A 78 -1.31 -4.13 3.95
CA TRP A 78 -0.88 -3.65 2.63
C TRP A 78 -1.70 -4.25 1.48
N MET A 79 -2.16 -5.50 1.61
CA MET A 79 -3.02 -6.17 0.64
C MET A 79 -4.42 -5.55 0.64
N TYR A 80 -4.96 -5.27 1.83
CA TYR A 80 -6.26 -4.60 1.95
C TYR A 80 -6.21 -3.17 1.44
N MET A 81 -5.07 -2.47 1.62
CA MET A 81 -4.87 -1.12 1.10
C MET A 81 -4.95 -1.07 -0.42
N TRP A 82 -4.51 -2.09 -1.17
CA TRP A 82 -4.72 -2.11 -2.61
C TRP A 82 -6.21 -2.05 -2.99
N SER A 83 -7.09 -2.69 -2.23
CA SER A 83 -8.54 -2.54 -2.48
C SER A 83 -9.03 -1.12 -2.19
N ALA A 84 -8.40 -0.40 -1.25
CA ALA A 84 -8.69 1.00 -0.99
C ALA A 84 -8.19 1.92 -2.11
N LEU A 85 -6.95 1.72 -2.56
CA LEU A 85 -6.37 2.47 -3.68
C LEU A 85 -7.18 2.28 -4.96
N TYR A 86 -7.64 1.05 -5.25
CA TYR A 86 -8.44 0.75 -6.44
C TYR A 86 -9.73 1.55 -6.46
N GLN A 87 -10.37 1.70 -5.31
CA GLN A 87 -11.62 2.45 -5.18
C GLN A 87 -11.44 3.96 -5.37
N MET A 88 -10.28 4.49 -4.99
CA MET A 88 -9.95 5.90 -5.24
C MET A 88 -9.59 6.11 -6.71
N ASN A 89 -8.55 5.42 -7.16
CA ASN A 89 -8.06 5.44 -8.53
C ASN A 89 -7.26 4.15 -8.83
N PRO A 90 -7.75 3.27 -9.72
CA PRO A 90 -7.08 2.03 -10.13
C PRO A 90 -5.59 2.16 -10.50
N TRP A 91 -5.18 3.31 -11.05
CA TRP A 91 -3.79 3.54 -11.43
C TRP A 91 -2.85 3.66 -10.23
N LEU A 92 -3.34 4.06 -9.06
CA LEU A 92 -2.54 4.16 -7.83
C LEU A 92 -1.87 2.85 -7.43
N ILE A 93 -2.41 1.71 -7.85
CA ILE A 93 -1.85 0.40 -7.51
C ILE A 93 -0.63 0.09 -8.38
N THR A 94 -0.57 0.65 -9.59
CA THR A 94 0.59 0.52 -10.48
C THR A 94 1.78 1.35 -9.99
N SER A 95 1.48 2.51 -9.39
CA SER A 95 2.46 3.48 -8.88
C SER A 95 2.76 3.30 -7.39
N ASN A 96 2.02 2.47 -6.67
CA ASN A 96 2.29 2.23 -5.26
C ASN A 96 3.55 1.36 -5.07
N LYS A 97 4.46 1.80 -4.20
CA LYS A 97 5.66 1.06 -3.80
C LYS A 97 5.62 0.81 -2.30
N ILE A 98 5.75 -0.43 -1.86
CA ILE A 98 5.54 -0.80 -0.45
C ILE A 98 6.86 -1.08 0.24
N SER A 99 7.02 -0.60 1.47
CA SER A 99 8.09 -1.05 2.38
C SER A 99 7.76 -2.42 2.97
N LEU A 100 8.60 -3.41 2.73
CA LEU A 100 8.41 -4.80 3.10
C LEU A 100 9.62 -5.36 3.84
N LYS A 101 9.41 -6.45 4.58
CA LYS A 101 10.51 -7.18 5.22
C LYS A 101 11.37 -7.86 4.16
N ALA A 102 12.69 -7.69 4.22
CA ALA A 102 13.62 -8.28 3.23
C ALA A 102 13.48 -9.80 3.06
N GLN A 103 13.07 -10.52 4.12
CA GLN A 103 12.82 -11.97 4.04
C GLN A 103 11.75 -12.35 3.00
N LEU A 104 10.79 -11.46 2.71
CA LEU A 104 9.74 -11.71 1.71
C LEU A 104 10.28 -11.83 0.27
N GLN A 105 11.49 -11.32 -0.01
CA GLN A 105 12.17 -11.51 -1.30
C GLN A 105 12.43 -12.99 -1.61
N ASN A 106 12.56 -13.84 -0.58
CA ASN A 106 12.90 -15.24 -0.76
C ASN A 106 11.67 -16.14 -1.00
N LEU A 107 10.45 -15.61 -0.97
CA LEU A 107 9.25 -16.39 -1.26
C LEU A 107 9.20 -16.74 -2.75
N PRO A 108 9.01 -18.01 -3.12
CA PRO A 108 8.90 -18.41 -4.53
C PRO A 108 7.66 -17.78 -5.17
N GLY A 109 7.81 -17.24 -6.38
CA GLY A 109 6.76 -16.52 -7.10
C GLY A 109 6.47 -15.14 -6.52
N ALA A 110 5.94 -15.06 -5.28
CA ALA A 110 5.56 -13.80 -4.65
C ALA A 110 6.76 -12.86 -4.43
N GLY A 111 7.90 -13.39 -3.96
CA GLY A 111 9.14 -12.62 -3.79
C GLY A 111 9.71 -12.11 -5.11
N PHE A 112 9.58 -12.88 -6.19
CA PHE A 112 9.91 -12.45 -7.54
C PHE A 112 9.03 -11.27 -7.99
N GLY A 113 7.70 -11.39 -7.83
CA GLY A 113 6.76 -10.33 -8.19
C GLY A 113 7.00 -9.03 -7.40
N MET A 114 7.24 -9.14 -6.09
CA MET A 114 7.57 -8.00 -5.24
C MET A 114 8.92 -7.35 -5.64
N SER A 115 9.91 -8.15 -6.03
CA SER A 115 11.22 -7.64 -6.49
C SER A 115 11.13 -6.99 -7.87
N ALA A 116 10.38 -7.60 -8.80
CA ALA A 116 10.11 -7.03 -10.13
C ALA A 116 9.29 -5.73 -10.05
N SER A 117 8.44 -5.61 -9.03
CA SER A 117 7.70 -4.37 -8.75
C SER A 117 8.56 -3.28 -8.09
N HIS A 118 9.83 -3.57 -7.78
CA HIS A 118 10.74 -2.67 -7.05
C HIS A 118 10.16 -2.21 -5.72
N PHE A 119 9.69 -3.14 -4.87
CA PHE A 119 9.34 -2.79 -3.50
C PHE A 119 10.58 -2.53 -2.64
N LEU A 120 10.40 -1.79 -1.56
CA LEU A 120 11.46 -1.38 -0.64
C LEU A 120 11.67 -2.47 0.41
N PHE A 121 12.74 -3.26 0.28
CA PHE A 121 13.01 -4.37 1.19
C PHE A 121 13.91 -3.95 2.35
N LEU A 122 13.33 -3.87 3.54
CA LEU A 122 13.99 -3.39 4.75
C LEU A 122 14.48 -4.54 5.64
N GLN A 123 15.68 -4.38 6.17
CA GLN A 123 16.39 -5.34 7.03
C GLN A 123 16.25 -5.00 8.52
N ARG A 124 15.55 -3.92 8.87
CA ARG A 124 15.45 -3.38 10.26
C ARG A 124 16.83 -2.96 10.79
N ASN A 125 17.70 -2.51 9.89
CA ASN A 125 19.02 -1.98 10.20
C ASN A 125 19.15 -0.64 9.49
N MET A 126 19.26 0.44 10.27
CA MET A 126 19.21 1.81 9.77
C MET A 126 20.27 2.09 8.69
N GLU A 127 21.49 1.63 8.86
CA GLU A 127 22.59 1.89 7.93
C GLU A 127 22.32 1.25 6.56
N LYS A 128 21.82 0.01 6.56
CA LYS A 128 21.50 -0.71 5.32
C LYS A 128 20.21 -0.19 4.68
N ASP A 129 19.22 0.13 5.51
CA ASP A 129 17.91 0.60 5.08
C ASP A 129 18.03 2.02 4.49
N ALA A 130 18.91 2.87 5.03
CA ALA A 130 19.25 4.19 4.47
C ALA A 130 19.78 4.10 3.03
N VAL A 131 20.77 3.23 2.78
CA VAL A 131 21.31 3.01 1.43
C VAL A 131 20.23 2.49 0.47
N THR A 132 19.33 1.64 0.99
CA THR A 132 18.20 1.11 0.22
C THR A 132 17.22 2.21 -0.16
N PHE A 133 16.86 3.10 0.77
CA PHE A 133 16.03 4.26 0.49
C PHE A 133 16.68 5.18 -0.53
N ASP A 134 17.96 5.52 -0.34
CA ASP A 134 18.67 6.45 -1.24
C ASP A 134 18.69 5.94 -2.67
N THR A 135 19.10 4.67 -2.84
CA THR A 135 19.16 4.04 -4.15
C THR A 135 17.79 3.94 -4.81
N ALA A 136 16.75 3.63 -4.02
CA ALA A 136 15.40 3.50 -4.55
C ALA A 136 14.81 4.85 -4.99
N ILE A 137 14.98 5.91 -4.20
CA ILE A 137 14.51 7.26 -4.58
C ILE A 137 15.24 7.76 -5.84
N ASP A 138 16.55 7.56 -5.92
CA ASP A 138 17.33 7.95 -7.10
C ASP A 138 16.86 7.16 -8.35
N TYR A 139 16.60 5.86 -8.21
CA TYR A 139 16.05 5.03 -9.27
C TYR A 139 14.65 5.51 -9.70
N TYR A 140 13.73 5.69 -8.75
CA TYR A 140 12.36 6.13 -9.02
C TYR A 140 12.31 7.47 -9.75
N LYS A 141 13.14 8.43 -9.31
CA LYS A 141 13.27 9.72 -9.97
C LYS A 141 13.79 9.58 -11.40
N SER A 142 14.79 8.72 -11.63
CA SER A 142 15.35 8.50 -12.97
C SER A 142 14.36 7.87 -13.95
N MET A 143 13.37 7.12 -13.44
CA MET A 143 12.31 6.52 -14.25
C MET A 143 11.24 7.55 -14.69
N ASN A 144 11.34 8.81 -14.24
CA ASN A 144 10.41 9.91 -14.54
C ASN A 144 8.93 9.56 -14.28
N ASN A 145 8.69 8.70 -13.30
CA ASN A 145 7.36 8.24 -12.91
C ASN A 145 7.06 8.70 -11.48
N ASN A 146 5.79 9.07 -11.26
CA ASN A 146 5.31 9.45 -9.94
C ASN A 146 4.91 8.20 -9.17
N TYR A 147 5.55 7.98 -8.02
CA TYR A 147 5.28 6.81 -7.17
C TYR A 147 4.77 7.24 -5.80
N GLN A 148 3.82 6.47 -5.27
CA GLN A 148 3.31 6.64 -3.91
C GLN A 148 3.91 5.56 -3.00
N LEU A 149 4.79 5.98 -2.09
CA LEU A 149 5.60 5.09 -1.27
C LEU A 149 4.87 4.78 0.05
N LEU A 150 4.46 3.55 0.29
CA LEU A 150 3.88 3.12 1.56
C LEU A 150 4.98 2.76 2.56
N LEU A 151 4.99 3.47 3.69
CA LEU A 151 5.79 3.17 4.87
C LEU A 151 4.87 2.84 6.05
N PHE A 152 5.28 1.88 6.87
CA PHE A 152 4.68 1.61 8.19
C PHE A 152 5.60 2.13 9.28
N PRO A 153 5.39 3.34 9.82
CA PRO A 153 6.30 3.92 10.80
C PRO A 153 6.44 3.10 12.09
N GLU A 154 5.44 2.27 12.45
CA GLU A 154 5.51 1.32 13.59
C GLU A 154 6.66 0.30 13.44
N GLY A 155 7.05 -0.02 12.19
CA GLY A 155 8.12 -0.96 11.86
C GLY A 155 7.81 -2.45 12.11
N THR A 156 6.64 -2.75 12.68
CA THR A 156 6.15 -4.11 12.91
C THR A 156 4.65 -4.11 13.12
N ASP A 157 4.02 -5.25 12.87
CA ASP A 157 2.62 -5.53 13.15
C ASP A 157 2.33 -5.59 14.67
N LYS A 158 1.10 -5.23 15.03
CA LYS A 158 0.63 -5.33 16.41
C LYS A 158 0.30 -6.77 16.80
N SER A 159 1.14 -7.33 17.65
CA SER A 159 0.98 -8.62 18.33
C SER A 159 0.98 -8.40 19.85
N PRO A 160 0.59 -9.42 20.66
CA PRO A 160 0.68 -9.31 22.12
C PRO A 160 2.10 -8.94 22.58
N TRP A 161 3.12 -9.56 21.99
CA TRP A 161 4.52 -9.29 22.33
C TRP A 161 4.99 -7.89 21.92
N THR A 162 4.68 -7.41 20.70
CA THR A 162 5.07 -6.06 20.28
C THR A 162 4.32 -4.98 21.06
N THR A 163 3.08 -5.27 21.49
CA THR A 163 2.31 -4.38 22.36
C THR A 163 2.96 -4.24 23.72
N THR A 164 3.38 -5.33 24.38
CA THR A 164 4.09 -5.27 25.66
C THR A 164 5.36 -4.43 25.57
N LYS A 165 6.16 -4.63 24.52
CA LYS A 165 7.37 -3.83 24.29
C LYS A 165 7.08 -2.34 24.06
N SER A 166 6.01 -2.02 23.34
CA SER A 166 5.59 -0.63 23.14
C SER A 166 5.11 0.00 24.45
N LEU A 167 4.46 -0.76 25.33
CA LEU A 167 4.04 -0.30 26.66
C LEU A 167 5.25 -0.06 27.58
N GLU A 168 6.24 -0.95 27.56
CA GLU A 168 7.50 -0.77 28.29
C GLU A 168 8.25 0.49 27.81
N TYR A 169 8.32 0.69 26.49
CA TYR A 169 8.89 1.90 25.89
C TYR A 169 8.13 3.16 26.33
N ALA A 170 6.80 3.14 26.30
CA ALA A 170 5.99 4.26 26.75
C ALA A 170 6.21 4.58 28.23
N LYS A 171 6.25 3.55 29.08
CA LYS A 171 6.51 3.69 30.52
C LYS A 171 7.90 4.25 30.82
N LYS A 172 8.92 3.80 30.09
CA LYS A 172 10.31 4.26 30.26
C LYS A 172 10.49 5.73 29.87
N ASN A 173 9.78 6.20 28.86
CA ASN A 173 9.88 7.57 28.34
C ASN A 173 8.76 8.51 28.86
N GLY A 174 7.90 8.04 29.78
CA GLY A 174 6.81 8.85 30.33
C GLY A 174 5.69 9.18 29.32
N LEU A 175 5.54 8.39 28.26
CA LEU A 175 4.56 8.61 27.19
C LEU A 175 3.18 8.01 27.52
N LYS A 176 2.11 8.54 26.90
CA LYS A 176 0.76 7.97 27.00
C LYS A 176 0.79 6.50 26.53
N GLN A 177 0.10 5.61 27.22
CA GLN A 177 -0.04 4.23 26.74
C GLN A 177 -1.04 4.19 25.58
N LEU A 178 -0.60 3.71 24.42
CA LEU A 178 -1.45 3.52 23.24
C LEU A 178 -2.09 2.12 23.30
N LYS A 179 -3.40 2.05 23.10
CA LYS A 179 -4.17 0.80 23.14
C LYS A 179 -4.24 0.18 21.74
N HIS A 180 -4.50 0.98 20.72
CA HIS A 180 -4.74 0.52 19.35
C HIS A 180 -3.51 0.58 18.46
N LEU A 181 -2.53 1.42 18.77
CA LEU A 181 -1.32 1.61 17.97
C LEU A 181 -0.05 1.12 18.67
N LEU A 182 1.07 1.11 17.94
CA LEU A 182 2.43 1.05 18.48
C LEU A 182 3.12 2.39 18.21
N TYR A 183 4.12 2.75 19.03
CA TYR A 183 4.89 3.96 18.80
C TYR A 183 5.79 3.85 17.56
N PRO A 184 5.74 4.83 16.63
CA PRO A 184 6.52 4.78 15.41
C PRO A 184 8.01 5.08 15.62
N ARG A 185 8.83 4.50 14.73
CA ARG A 185 10.28 4.69 14.66
C ARG A 185 10.61 5.85 13.73
N VAL A 186 11.11 6.94 14.30
CA VAL A 186 11.36 8.20 13.58
C VAL A 186 12.47 8.08 12.54
N ALA A 187 13.58 7.42 12.87
CA ALA A 187 14.81 7.46 12.07
C ALA A 187 14.59 7.06 10.59
N GLY A 188 13.90 5.94 10.34
CA GLY A 188 13.64 5.48 8.97
C GLY A 188 12.69 6.38 8.19
N PHE A 189 11.66 6.92 8.86
CA PHE A 189 10.75 7.90 8.26
C PHE A 189 11.47 9.20 7.91
N TYR A 190 12.27 9.72 8.85
CA TYR A 190 13.03 10.95 8.68
C TYR A 190 14.04 10.85 7.54
N HIS A 191 14.82 9.76 7.48
CA HIS A 191 15.80 9.55 6.42
C HIS A 191 15.14 9.50 5.04
N LEU A 192 14.08 8.68 4.90
CA LEU A 192 13.33 8.57 3.65
C LEU A 192 12.74 9.92 3.21
N LEU A 193 12.08 10.64 4.12
CA LEU A 193 11.48 11.94 3.81
C LEU A 193 12.53 12.98 3.43
N THR A 194 13.68 12.99 4.11
CA THR A 194 14.79 13.90 3.81
C THR A 194 15.34 13.64 2.41
N LYS A 195 15.64 12.39 2.08
CA LYS A 195 16.10 12.01 0.74
C LYS A 195 15.07 12.33 -0.35
N MET A 196 13.78 12.09 -0.09
CA MET A 196 12.72 12.47 -1.04
C MET A 196 12.66 13.98 -1.26
N ARG A 197 12.85 14.80 -0.22
CA ARG A 197 12.91 16.27 -0.34
C ARG A 197 14.13 16.73 -1.13
N GLU A 198 15.30 16.19 -0.85
CA GLU A 198 16.54 16.47 -1.60
C GLU A 198 16.39 16.13 -3.08
N ALA A 199 15.74 15.00 -3.38
CA ALA A 199 15.45 14.57 -4.73
C ALA A 199 14.29 15.35 -5.39
N ASN A 200 13.58 16.24 -4.67
CA ASN A 200 12.32 16.86 -5.09
C ASN A 200 11.29 15.82 -5.60
N PHE A 201 11.21 14.69 -4.89
CA PHE A 201 10.39 13.53 -5.21
C PHE A 201 9.30 13.31 -4.14
N VAL A 202 8.73 14.41 -3.62
CA VAL A 202 7.61 14.37 -2.68
C VAL A 202 6.82 15.67 -2.72
N THR A 203 5.51 15.58 -2.88
CA THR A 203 4.61 16.74 -2.76
C THR A 203 3.76 16.66 -1.50
N TYR A 204 3.21 15.47 -1.21
CA TYR A 204 2.28 15.26 -0.11
C TYR A 204 2.69 14.05 0.73
N ILE A 205 2.28 14.10 2.00
CA ILE A 205 2.24 12.95 2.88
C ILE A 205 0.77 12.58 3.09
N TYR A 206 0.41 11.34 2.77
CA TYR A 206 -0.92 10.80 3.01
C TYR A 206 -0.91 9.96 4.26
N ASP A 207 -1.63 10.42 5.27
CA ASP A 207 -1.77 9.75 6.53
C ASP A 207 -3.00 8.84 6.51
N ILE A 208 -2.77 7.53 6.47
CA ILE A 208 -3.82 6.52 6.42
C ILE A 208 -4.01 5.88 7.80
N THR A 209 -5.26 5.83 8.24
CA THR A 209 -5.69 5.09 9.42
C THR A 209 -6.53 3.90 8.99
N ILE A 210 -6.05 2.68 9.28
CA ILE A 210 -6.77 1.43 9.04
C ILE A 210 -7.45 0.94 10.33
N ALA A 211 -8.72 0.55 10.21
CA ALA A 211 -9.50 -0.04 11.30
C ALA A 211 -10.37 -1.22 10.83
N TYR A 212 -10.70 -2.09 11.77
CA TYR A 212 -11.41 -3.35 11.53
C TYR A 212 -12.69 -3.38 12.38
N PRO A 213 -13.87 -3.10 11.81
CA PRO A 213 -15.13 -3.07 12.56
C PRO A 213 -15.51 -4.41 13.19
N HIS A 214 -15.26 -5.55 12.52
CA HIS A 214 -15.81 -6.86 12.90
C HIS A 214 -14.76 -7.83 13.45
N ASN A 215 -13.82 -8.24 12.59
CA ASN A 215 -12.79 -9.23 12.89
C ASN A 215 -11.45 -8.77 12.35
N ILE A 216 -10.37 -9.19 13.02
CA ILE A 216 -8.98 -8.87 12.67
C ILE A 216 -8.28 -10.19 12.35
N VAL A 217 -7.81 -10.34 11.13
CA VAL A 217 -7.07 -11.53 10.68
C VAL A 217 -5.59 -11.21 10.67
N GLN A 218 -4.82 -11.87 11.54
CA GLN A 218 -3.42 -11.52 11.80
C GLN A 218 -2.43 -12.11 10.78
N SER A 219 -2.71 -13.30 10.25
CA SER A 219 -1.74 -14.06 9.45
C SER A 219 -2.29 -14.53 8.10
N GLU A 220 -1.38 -14.70 7.14
CA GLU A 220 -1.62 -15.29 5.82
C GLU A 220 -2.20 -16.71 5.94
N ILE A 221 -1.78 -17.46 6.97
CA ILE A 221 -2.22 -18.83 7.21
C ILE A 221 -3.70 -18.86 7.61
N ASP A 222 -4.13 -17.93 8.45
CA ASP A 222 -5.54 -17.82 8.84
C ASP A 222 -6.41 -17.47 7.61
N LEU A 223 -5.91 -16.59 6.74
CA LEU A 223 -6.59 -16.24 5.49
C LEU A 223 -6.69 -17.43 4.53
N VAL A 224 -5.58 -18.11 4.25
CA VAL A 224 -5.51 -19.12 3.18
C VAL A 224 -6.00 -20.50 3.63
N LEU A 225 -5.63 -20.95 4.83
CA LEU A 225 -5.97 -22.30 5.31
C LEU A 225 -7.30 -22.35 6.06
N LYS A 226 -7.64 -21.31 6.84
CA LYS A 226 -8.90 -21.28 7.59
C LYS A 226 -10.02 -20.57 6.82
N GLY A 227 -9.68 -19.86 5.75
CA GLY A 227 -10.62 -19.06 4.98
C GLY A 227 -11.20 -17.88 5.77
N ASP A 228 -10.52 -17.45 6.84
CA ASP A 228 -10.98 -16.34 7.67
C ASP A 228 -10.45 -15.04 7.08
N ALA A 229 -11.35 -14.18 6.65
CA ALA A 229 -11.04 -12.87 6.10
C ALA A 229 -11.80 -11.80 6.88
N PRO A 230 -11.25 -10.58 7.00
CA PRO A 230 -12.00 -9.49 7.61
C PRO A 230 -13.27 -9.24 6.81
N ARG A 231 -14.41 -9.21 7.50
CA ARG A 231 -15.71 -8.96 6.85
C ARG A 231 -15.78 -7.57 6.24
N GLU A 232 -15.20 -6.59 6.93
CA GLU A 232 -15.13 -5.21 6.46
C GLU A 232 -13.84 -4.56 6.99
N VAL A 233 -13.21 -3.71 6.17
CA VAL A 233 -12.00 -2.94 6.51
C VAL A 233 -12.24 -1.47 6.17
N HIS A 234 -11.97 -0.57 7.12
CA HIS A 234 -12.15 0.86 6.93
C HIS A 234 -10.80 1.57 6.86
N PHE A 235 -10.70 2.50 5.92
CA PHE A 235 -9.56 3.38 5.74
C PHE A 235 -10.02 4.84 5.89
N HIS A 236 -9.23 5.64 6.59
CA HIS A 236 -9.35 7.09 6.64
C HIS A 236 -8.06 7.73 6.16
N VAL A 237 -8.14 8.59 5.16
CA VAL A 237 -6.99 9.22 4.50
C VAL A 237 -7.00 10.72 4.79
N LYS A 238 -5.90 11.22 5.33
CA LYS A 238 -5.68 12.64 5.55
C LYS A 238 -4.50 13.13 4.73
N LYS A 239 -4.71 14.16 3.93
CA LYS A 239 -3.66 14.75 3.09
C LYS A 239 -2.92 15.84 3.85
N ILE A 240 -1.58 15.77 3.85
CA ILE A 240 -0.69 16.70 4.53
C ILE A 240 0.32 17.23 3.52
N SER A 241 0.53 18.55 3.47
CA SER A 241 1.56 19.14 2.62
C SER A 241 2.95 18.81 3.17
N VAL A 242 3.91 18.47 2.30
CA VAL A 242 5.28 18.23 2.74
C VAL A 242 5.93 19.46 3.39
N ASN A 243 5.41 20.65 3.07
CA ASN A 243 5.85 21.93 3.63
C ASN A 243 5.43 22.10 5.09
N ASP A 244 4.36 21.42 5.53
CA ASP A 244 3.85 21.50 6.90
C ASP A 244 4.65 20.61 7.86
N VAL A 245 5.49 19.72 7.32
CA VAL A 245 6.26 18.74 8.11
C VAL A 245 7.64 19.32 8.44
N PRO A 246 8.09 19.26 9.71
CA PRO A 246 9.40 19.77 10.09
C PRO A 246 10.58 19.16 9.31
N ARG A 247 11.68 19.91 9.21
CA ARG A 247 12.90 19.48 8.50
C ARG A 247 13.99 18.92 9.41
N ASN A 248 13.97 19.23 10.70
CA ASN A 248 14.95 18.74 11.66
C ASN A 248 14.50 17.38 12.21
N GLU A 249 15.44 16.47 12.46
CA GLU A 249 15.13 15.13 13.01
C GLU A 249 14.38 15.19 14.35
N PRO A 250 14.78 16.00 15.34
CA PRO A 250 14.06 16.06 16.62
C PRO A 250 12.64 16.60 16.45
N ASP A 251 12.45 17.61 15.62
CA ASP A 251 11.14 18.22 15.37
C ASP A 251 10.22 17.28 14.59
N CYS A 252 10.78 16.53 13.64
CA CYS A 252 10.08 15.49 12.90
C CYS A 252 9.67 14.34 13.83
N GLY A 253 10.54 13.97 14.77
CA GLY A 253 10.25 13.02 15.83
C GLY A 253 9.11 13.50 16.72
N ARG A 254 9.13 14.77 17.15
CA ARG A 254 8.04 15.38 17.92
C ARG A 254 6.73 15.42 17.14
N TRP A 255 6.76 15.86 15.89
CA TRP A 255 5.58 15.87 15.00
C TRP A 255 4.94 14.48 14.85
N LEU A 256 5.76 13.43 14.76
CA LEU A 256 5.30 12.06 14.60
C LEU A 256 4.86 11.42 15.94
N ASN A 257 5.62 11.59 17.02
CA ASN A 257 5.52 10.85 18.28
C ASN A 257 5.05 11.64 19.52
N GLU A 258 5.37 12.94 19.63
CA GLU A 258 5.52 13.56 20.95
C GLU A 258 4.87 14.95 21.15
N PHE A 259 4.78 15.30 22.42
CA PHE A 259 3.79 16.16 23.06
C PHE A 259 4.48 17.45 23.57
N GLU A 260 4.17 18.61 23.00
CA GLU A 260 4.37 19.88 23.70
C GLU A 260 3.04 20.61 23.81
N LYS A 261 2.63 20.84 25.07
CA LYS A 261 1.55 21.64 25.72
C LYS A 261 0.34 22.21 24.94
N PHE A 262 0.33 22.29 23.61
CA PHE A 262 -0.70 22.97 22.83
C PHE A 262 -1.24 22.21 21.61
N PHE A 263 -0.62 21.13 21.10
CA PHE A 263 -1.18 20.43 19.93
C PHE A 263 -0.83 18.93 19.77
N PRO A 264 -1.85 18.06 19.51
CA PRO A 264 -1.83 16.74 18.87
C PRO A 264 -0.50 16.05 18.63
N LEU A 265 0.02 15.82 17.43
CA LEU A 265 -0.49 16.13 16.10
C LEU A 265 -0.69 14.83 15.29
N LEU A 266 0.34 14.01 15.22
CA LEU A 266 0.42 12.74 14.48
C LEU A 266 -0.43 11.55 14.98
N TRP A 267 0.32 10.64 15.62
CA TRP A 267 -0.11 9.33 16.08
C TRP A 267 -1.10 9.37 17.25
N LEU A 268 -1.05 10.40 18.10
CA LEU A 268 -2.01 10.58 19.18
C LEU A 268 -3.40 10.95 18.67
N GLN A 269 -3.49 11.73 17.58
CA GLN A 269 -4.78 12.00 16.92
C GLN A 269 -5.34 10.71 16.32
N LYS A 270 -4.48 9.88 15.69
CA LYS A 270 -4.90 8.56 15.22
C LYS A 270 -5.39 7.67 16.35
N GLU A 271 -4.68 7.61 17.48
CA GLU A 271 -5.09 6.81 18.63
C GLU A 271 -6.45 7.29 19.14
N ALA A 272 -6.65 8.59 19.33
CA ALA A 272 -7.93 9.15 19.75
C ALA A 272 -9.06 8.85 18.75
N CYS A 273 -8.78 8.99 17.46
CA CYS A 273 -9.73 8.67 16.39
C CYS A 273 -10.09 7.17 16.39
N LEU A 274 -9.14 6.28 16.68
CA LEU A 274 -9.38 4.85 16.81
C LEU A 274 -10.14 4.53 18.11
N GLU A 275 -9.81 5.18 19.22
CA GLU A 275 -10.54 5.06 20.50
C GLU A 275 -12.02 5.44 20.31
N GLU A 276 -12.30 6.57 19.64
CA GLU A 276 -13.65 6.99 19.30
C GLU A 276 -14.34 6.00 18.35
N TYR A 277 -13.65 5.58 17.27
CA TYR A 277 -14.17 4.61 16.32
C TYR A 277 -14.57 3.27 16.96
N TYR A 278 -13.77 2.77 17.92
CA TYR A 278 -14.04 1.52 18.64
C TYR A 278 -14.95 1.70 19.86
N SER A 279 -15.20 2.93 20.31
CA SER A 279 -16.14 3.24 21.40
C SER A 279 -17.57 2.91 21.01
N GLU A 280 -17.91 3.01 19.72
CA GLU A 280 -19.21 2.60 19.20
C GLU A 280 -19.38 1.07 19.34
N PRO A 281 -20.35 0.62 20.16
CA PRO A 281 -20.53 -0.80 20.46
C PRO A 281 -21.00 -1.60 19.25
N LYS A 282 -21.74 -1.00 18.30
CA LYS A 282 -22.25 -1.70 17.12
C LYS A 282 -21.25 -1.61 15.95
N PRO A 283 -20.62 -2.72 15.52
CA PRO A 283 -19.66 -2.73 14.42
C PRO A 283 -20.14 -2.06 13.12
N CYS A 284 -21.41 -2.21 12.78
CA CYS A 284 -22.02 -1.66 11.57
C CYS A 284 -22.12 -0.13 11.55
N ASN A 285 -22.11 0.49 12.74
CA ASN A 285 -22.20 1.94 12.92
C ASN A 285 -20.84 2.60 13.08
N ARG A 286 -19.75 1.83 13.21
CA ARG A 286 -18.40 2.38 13.32
C ARG A 286 -18.04 3.10 12.04
N ARG A 287 -17.69 4.38 12.17
CA ARG A 287 -17.34 5.27 11.06
C ARG A 287 -16.26 6.24 11.53
N PHE A 288 -15.35 6.59 10.64
CA PHE A 288 -14.43 7.69 10.87
C PHE A 288 -15.16 9.03 10.71
N PRO A 289 -14.76 10.07 11.48
CA PRO A 289 -15.25 11.42 11.27
C PRO A 289 -14.84 11.92 9.88
N ILE A 290 -15.70 12.69 9.23
CA ILE A 290 -15.48 13.23 7.89
C ILE A 290 -15.41 14.75 8.00
N GLU A 291 -14.31 15.34 7.54
CA GLU A 291 -14.12 16.78 7.47
C GLU A 291 -14.75 17.37 6.20
N LYS A 292 -14.96 18.69 6.17
CA LYS A 292 -15.62 19.38 5.05
C LYS A 292 -14.76 19.26 3.77
N GLY A 293 -15.31 18.65 2.73
CA GLY A 293 -14.63 18.44 1.43
C GLY A 293 -14.07 17.03 1.22
N GLN A 294 -14.04 16.21 2.27
CA GLN A 294 -13.63 14.81 2.18
C GLN A 294 -14.71 13.93 1.53
N ARG A 295 -14.27 12.88 0.84
CA ARG A 295 -15.14 11.94 0.12
C ARG A 295 -15.20 10.60 0.84
N VAL A 296 -16.20 9.79 0.49
CA VAL A 296 -16.33 8.42 0.96
C VAL A 296 -16.46 7.50 -0.24
N TRP A 297 -15.47 6.63 -0.44
CA TRP A 297 -15.53 5.58 -1.43
C TRP A 297 -16.05 4.30 -0.77
N LYS A 298 -17.03 3.67 -1.40
CA LYS A 298 -17.61 2.42 -0.93
C LYS A 298 -17.72 1.46 -2.10
N ASN A 299 -17.28 0.23 -1.90
CA ASN A 299 -17.50 -0.84 -2.86
C ASN A 299 -18.90 -1.49 -2.73
N THR A 300 -19.94 -0.71 -2.43
CA THR A 300 -21.31 -1.22 -2.28
C THR A 300 -22.19 -0.93 -3.49
N HIS A 301 -21.83 0.07 -4.30
CA HIS A 301 -22.55 0.47 -5.51
C HIS A 301 -21.57 0.65 -6.66
N GLU A 302 -20.90 -0.45 -7.04
CA GLU A 302 -20.02 -0.44 -8.21
C GLU A 302 -20.85 -0.50 -9.50
N PRO A 303 -20.51 0.31 -10.53
CA PRO A 303 -21.19 0.23 -11.82
C PRO A 303 -21.14 -1.18 -12.41
N ALA A 304 -22.25 -1.65 -12.99
CA ALA A 304 -22.37 -3.01 -13.51
C ALA A 304 -21.24 -3.37 -14.50
N LYS A 305 -20.80 -2.41 -15.33
CA LYS A 305 -19.68 -2.60 -16.26
C LYS A 305 -18.38 -2.97 -15.54
N VAL A 306 -18.03 -2.26 -14.46
CA VAL A 306 -16.80 -2.52 -13.70
C VAL A 306 -16.89 -3.87 -12.98
N ALA A 307 -18.05 -4.19 -12.41
CA ALA A 307 -18.30 -5.49 -11.80
C ALA A 307 -18.18 -6.66 -12.80
N ILE A 308 -18.67 -6.49 -14.04
CA ILE A 308 -18.51 -7.48 -15.12
C ILE A 308 -17.04 -7.65 -15.47
N VAL A 309 -16.30 -6.56 -15.68
CA VAL A 309 -14.87 -6.61 -16.00
C VAL A 309 -14.09 -7.32 -14.90
N LYS A 310 -14.35 -7.01 -13.62
CA LYS A 310 -13.72 -7.70 -12.49
C LYS A 310 -13.97 -9.20 -12.49
N ARG A 311 -15.23 -9.62 -12.66
CA ARG A 311 -15.62 -11.04 -12.69
C ARG A 311 -15.01 -11.76 -13.89
N PHE A 312 -15.10 -11.16 -15.07
CA PHE A 312 -14.52 -11.72 -16.29
C PHE A 312 -13.02 -11.95 -16.13
N SER A 313 -12.29 -10.92 -15.72
CA SER A 313 -10.84 -11.02 -15.53
C SER A 313 -10.47 -12.01 -14.43
N PHE A 314 -11.22 -12.06 -13.32
CA PHE A 314 -11.02 -13.10 -12.30
C PHE A 314 -11.17 -14.51 -12.89
N CYS A 315 -12.27 -14.77 -13.61
CA CYS A 315 -12.52 -16.07 -14.24
C CYS A 315 -11.48 -16.40 -15.32
N PHE A 316 -11.13 -15.41 -16.17
CA PHE A 316 -10.11 -15.55 -17.21
C PHE A 316 -8.78 -15.98 -16.60
N TRP A 317 -8.35 -15.33 -15.52
CA TRP A 317 -7.07 -15.66 -14.92
C TRP A 317 -7.08 -16.97 -14.15
N VAL A 318 -8.16 -17.30 -13.42
CA VAL A 318 -8.31 -18.63 -12.80
C VAL A 318 -8.24 -19.72 -13.86
N PHE A 319 -8.86 -19.50 -15.03
CA PHE A 319 -8.76 -20.38 -16.18
C PHE A 319 -7.31 -20.47 -16.70
N VAL A 320 -6.64 -19.35 -16.98
CA VAL A 320 -5.25 -19.33 -17.46
C VAL A 320 -4.30 -20.05 -16.49
N VAL A 321 -4.40 -19.78 -15.18
CA VAL A 321 -3.55 -20.44 -14.16
C VAL A 321 -3.83 -21.94 -14.12
N SER A 322 -5.10 -22.34 -14.18
CA SER A 322 -5.49 -23.77 -14.19
C SER A 322 -4.99 -24.48 -15.45
N VAL A 323 -5.11 -23.84 -16.62
CA VAL A 323 -4.59 -24.35 -17.89
C VAL A 323 -3.08 -24.47 -17.87
N VAL A 324 -2.36 -23.43 -17.42
CA VAL A 324 -0.88 -23.48 -17.31
C VAL A 324 -0.45 -24.55 -16.31
N ALA A 325 -1.09 -24.65 -15.15
CA ALA A 325 -0.80 -25.66 -14.14
C ALA A 325 -1.05 -27.09 -14.66
N TYR A 326 -2.14 -27.31 -15.40
CA TYR A 326 -2.42 -28.58 -16.06
C TYR A 326 -1.34 -28.91 -17.10
N HIS A 327 -1.05 -28.00 -18.02
CA HIS A 327 -0.06 -28.22 -19.08
C HIS A 327 1.36 -28.36 -18.54
N LEU A 328 1.66 -27.79 -17.37
CA LEU A 328 2.95 -28.02 -16.70
C LEU A 328 3.19 -29.48 -16.33
N LEU A 329 2.14 -30.27 -16.13
CA LEU A 329 2.26 -31.70 -15.84
C LEU A 329 2.51 -32.54 -17.12
N PHE A 330 2.04 -32.08 -18.28
CA PHE A 330 2.00 -32.89 -19.51
C PHE A 330 2.91 -32.40 -20.64
N LEU A 331 3.12 -31.09 -20.79
CA LEU A 331 3.90 -30.51 -21.89
C LEU A 331 5.38 -30.37 -21.51
N ARG A 332 6.23 -31.25 -22.06
CA ARG A 332 7.69 -31.20 -21.91
C ARG A 332 8.31 -29.85 -22.29
N PRO A 333 7.91 -29.17 -23.40
CA PRO A 333 8.49 -27.88 -23.73
C PRO A 333 8.24 -26.80 -22.67
N LEU A 334 7.05 -26.81 -22.07
CA LEU A 334 6.70 -25.87 -21.01
C LEU A 334 7.49 -26.14 -19.72
N GLN A 335 7.70 -27.42 -19.38
CA GLN A 335 8.56 -27.81 -18.26
C GLN A 335 10.01 -27.33 -18.45
N LEU A 336 10.56 -27.49 -19.66
CA LEU A 336 11.91 -27.02 -19.99
C LEU A 336 12.01 -25.50 -19.95
N LEU A 337 10.98 -24.78 -20.41
CA LEU A 337 10.93 -23.32 -20.32
C LEU A 337 10.92 -22.84 -18.87
N ILE A 338 10.11 -23.44 -18.00
CA ILE A 338 10.11 -23.11 -16.57
C ILE A 338 11.46 -23.44 -15.93
N LEU A 339 12.04 -24.59 -16.24
CA LEU A 339 13.36 -24.96 -15.74
C LEU A 339 14.42 -23.93 -16.16
N TYR A 340 14.38 -23.46 -17.41
CA TYR A 340 15.25 -22.38 -17.88
C TYR A 340 15.08 -21.10 -17.06
N PHE A 341 13.84 -20.66 -16.79
CA PHE A 341 13.60 -19.47 -15.96
C PHE A 341 14.06 -19.66 -14.52
N ILE A 342 13.88 -20.86 -13.94
CA ILE A 342 14.38 -21.19 -12.59
C ILE A 342 15.92 -21.11 -12.58
N ILE A 343 16.59 -21.70 -13.57
CA ILE A 343 18.05 -21.63 -13.70
C ILE A 343 18.50 -20.18 -13.82
N CYS A 344 17.87 -19.37 -14.69
CA CYS A 344 18.17 -17.95 -14.83
C CYS A 344 17.99 -17.19 -13.51
N PHE A 345 16.90 -17.46 -12.78
CA PHE A 345 16.65 -16.86 -11.47
C PHE A 345 17.77 -17.18 -10.48
N PHE A 346 18.22 -18.43 -10.40
CA PHE A 346 19.33 -18.81 -9.52
C PHE A 346 20.68 -18.24 -9.99
N ILE A 347 20.93 -18.12 -11.28
CA ILE A 347 22.13 -17.45 -11.82
C ILE A 347 22.13 -15.98 -11.42
N ILE A 348 21.00 -15.26 -11.59
CA ILE A 348 20.87 -13.86 -11.16
C ILE A 348 21.10 -13.75 -9.66
N LYS A 349 20.50 -14.64 -8.87
CA LYS A 349 20.67 -14.69 -7.41
C LYS A 349 22.13 -14.93 -7.01
N PHE A 350 22.84 -15.81 -7.73
CA PHE A 350 24.25 -16.09 -7.48
C PHE A 350 25.16 -14.90 -7.82
N LEU A 351 24.92 -14.24 -8.96
CA LEU A 351 25.78 -13.15 -9.45
C LEU A 351 25.52 -11.81 -8.75
N TYR A 352 24.26 -11.52 -8.43
CA TYR A 352 23.83 -10.19 -7.96
C TYR A 352 23.17 -10.21 -6.57
N GLY A 353 22.98 -11.38 -5.97
CA GLY A 353 22.32 -11.57 -4.68
C GLY A 353 20.79 -11.62 -4.79
N THR A 354 20.18 -10.61 -5.40
CA THR A 354 18.72 -10.52 -5.58
C THR A 354 18.34 -9.87 -6.92
N LEU A 355 17.08 -10.05 -7.34
CA LEU A 355 16.59 -9.52 -8.61
C LEU A 355 16.59 -7.98 -8.64
N ASP A 356 16.20 -7.33 -7.54
CA ASP A 356 16.22 -5.87 -7.42
C ASP A 356 17.64 -5.30 -7.57
N GLN A 357 18.64 -5.96 -6.96
CA GLN A 357 20.04 -5.56 -7.09
C GLN A 357 20.56 -5.73 -8.52
N PHE A 358 20.16 -6.80 -9.21
CA PHE A 358 20.47 -6.98 -10.63
C PHE A 358 19.92 -5.82 -11.48
N VAL A 359 18.66 -5.43 -11.28
CA VAL A 359 18.08 -4.32 -12.03
C VAL A 359 18.76 -2.99 -11.70
N ILE A 360 19.05 -2.72 -10.41
CA ILE A 360 19.79 -1.52 -9.99
C ILE A 360 21.19 -1.51 -10.62
N TYR A 361 21.88 -2.65 -10.67
CA TYR A 361 23.18 -2.76 -11.32
C TYR A 361 23.10 -2.41 -12.81
N ARG A 362 22.11 -2.97 -13.52
CA ARG A 362 21.88 -2.69 -14.95
C ARG A 362 21.54 -1.22 -15.19
N TRP A 363 20.72 -0.64 -14.34
CA TRP A 363 20.39 0.78 -14.37
C TRP A 363 21.64 1.67 -14.17
N ARG A 364 22.46 1.38 -13.16
CA ARG A 364 23.72 2.12 -12.93
C ARG A 364 24.68 2.04 -14.10
N GLN A 365 24.70 0.92 -14.83
CA GLN A 365 25.49 0.79 -16.06
C GLN A 365 24.92 1.65 -17.19
N SER A 366 23.59 1.70 -17.34
CA SER A 366 22.94 2.55 -18.36
C SER A 366 23.13 4.06 -18.15
N LEU A 367 23.45 4.49 -16.93
CA LEU A 367 23.80 5.89 -16.64
C LEU A 367 25.25 6.25 -17.02
N LYS A 368 26.11 5.25 -17.22
CA LYS A 368 27.54 5.45 -17.57
C LYS A 368 27.79 5.40 -19.07
N SER A 369 26.90 4.74 -19.82
CA SER A 369 26.84 4.75 -21.29
C SER A 369 26.13 6.00 -21.78
#